data_AF-W7T479-F1
#
_entry.id   AF-W7T479-F1
#
_cell.length_a   1.000
_cell.length_b   1.000
_cell.length_c   1.000
_cell.angle_alpha   90.00
_cell.angle_beta   90.00
_cell.angle_gamma   90.00
#
_symmetry.space_group_name_H-M   'P 1'
#
loop_
_entity.id
_entity.type
_entity.pdbx_description
1 polymer ?
#
loop_
_entity_poly.entity_id
_entity_poly.type
_entity_poly.pdbx_seq_one_letter_code
_entity_poly.pdbx_strand_id
1 'polypeptide(L)' 'MLGLRTLARLFRRRRKAPVIPGPRLAEVIPLALAEKAMADGCPTPDQELMLMAAGSPAHKARRHPSLVRPEWKVRRDIR' A
#
# COMPACT_ATOMS: atom_id res chain seq x y z
N MET A 1 28.99 -5.42 -5.14
CA MET A 1 28.24 -4.31 -5.75
C MET A 1 27.54 -4.83 -7.01
N LEU A 2 26.20 -4.85 -7.06
CA LEU A 2 25.46 -5.29 -8.26
C LEU A 2 25.33 -4.11 -9.24
N GLY A 3 25.88 -4.26 -10.44
CA GLY A 3 25.79 -3.23 -11.48
C GLY A 3 24.34 -3.00 -11.95
N LEU A 4 24.06 -1.78 -12.42
CA LEU A 4 22.75 -1.34 -12.92
C LEU A 4 22.14 -2.30 -13.95
N ARG A 5 22.97 -2.97 -14.75
CA ARG A 5 22.57 -3.99 -15.74
C ARG A 5 21.99 -5.26 -15.12
N THR A 6 22.44 -5.64 -13.92
CA THR A 6 21.97 -6.82 -13.19
C THR A 6 20.66 -6.51 -12.45
N LEU A 7 20.55 -5.30 -11.89
CA LEU A 7 19.29 -4.77 -11.34
C LEU A 7 18.20 -4.70 -12.41
N ALA A 8 18.50 -4.15 -13.59
CA ALA A 8 17.54 -4.06 -14.69
C ALA A 8 17.00 -5.42 -15.14
N ARG A 9 17.85 -6.47 -15.16
CA ARG A 9 17.43 -7.84 -15.50
C ARG A 9 16.51 -8.46 -14.46
N LEU A 10 16.74 -8.20 -13.18
CA LEU A 10 15.87 -8.66 -12.09
C LEU A 10 14.47 -8.03 -12.19
N PHE A 11 14.38 -6.73 -12.49
CA PHE A 11 13.09 -6.06 -12.69
C PHE A 11 12.39 -6.47 -13.99
N ARG A 12 13.15 -6.78 -15.06
CA ARG A 12 12.59 -7.26 -16.34
C ARG A 12 11.90 -8.62 -16.20
N ARG A 13 12.41 -9.52 -15.36
CA ARG A 13 11.76 -10.82 -15.06
C ARG A 13 10.53 -10.71 -14.16
N ARG A 14 10.38 -9.63 -13.39
CA ARG A 14 9.28 -9.46 -12.42
C ARG A 14 8.09 -8.62 -12.92
N ARG A 15 8.16 -8.02 -14.10
CA ARG A 15 7.03 -7.25 -14.67
C ARG A 15 6.03 -8.15 -15.39
N LYS A 16 5.35 -9.02 -14.64
CA LYS A 16 3.96 -9.35 -14.98
C LYS A 16 3.13 -8.45 -14.08
N ALA A 17 2.74 -7.27 -14.59
CA ALA A 17 1.80 -6.44 -13.86
C ALA A 17 0.57 -7.31 -13.57
N PRO A 18 0.08 -7.37 -12.32
CA PRO A 18 -1.15 -8.11 -12.05
C PRO A 18 -2.23 -7.50 -12.94
N VAL A 19 -2.79 -8.31 -13.84
CA VAL A 19 -3.96 -7.90 -14.61
C VAL A 19 -5.11 -7.91 -13.62
N ILE A 20 -5.38 -6.75 -13.02
CA ILE A 20 -6.50 -6.57 -12.12
C ILE A 20 -7.74 -6.51 -13.03
N PRO A 21 -8.69 -7.44 -12.93
CA PRO A 21 -9.90 -7.41 -13.76
C PRO A 21 -10.68 -6.12 -13.49
N GLY A 22 -11.26 -5.52 -14.53
CA GLY A 22 -12.06 -4.28 -14.47
C GLY A 22 -12.99 -4.11 -13.26
N PRO A 23 -13.79 -5.10 -12.84
CA PRO A 23 -14.65 -4.97 -11.65
C PRO A 23 -13.87 -4.77 -10.35
N ARG A 24 -12.67 -5.35 -10.22
CA ARG A 24 -11.80 -5.10 -9.06
C ARG A 24 -11.15 -3.72 -9.10
N LEU A 25 -10.95 -3.13 -10.29
CA LEU A 25 -10.44 -1.75 -10.40
C LEU A 25 -11.46 -0.72 -9.90
N ALA A 26 -12.76 -0.97 -10.10
CA ALA A 26 -13.82 -0.10 -9.61
C ALA A 26 -13.83 0.02 -8.08
N GLU A 27 -13.39 -1.00 -7.36
CA GLU A 27 -13.27 -0.99 -5.89
C GLU A 27 -11.91 -0.42 -5.42
N VAL A 28 -10.85 -0.65 -6.20
CA VAL A 28 -9.49 -0.21 -5.85
C VAL A 28 -9.30 1.30 -6.05
N ILE A 29 -9.91 1.90 -7.08
CA ILE A 29 -9.75 3.33 -7.37
C ILE A 29 -10.29 4.22 -6.24
N PRO A 30 -11.54 4.04 -5.75
CA PRO A 30 -12.08 4.85 -4.65
C PRO A 30 -11.22 4.76 -3.39
N LEU A 31 -10.73 3.57 -3.08
CA LEU A 31 -9.92 3.31 -1.89
C LEU A 31 -8.56 4.01 -1.99
N ALA A 32 -7.89 3.93 -3.14
CA ALA A 32 -6.65 4.64 -3.38
C ALA A 32 -6.81 6.17 -3.33
N LEU A 33 -7.93 6.69 -3.84
CA LEU A 33 -8.24 8.13 -3.75
C LEU A 33 -8.47 8.56 -2.30
N ALA A 34 -9.18 7.75 -1.51
CA ALA A 34 -9.37 7.99 -0.08
C ALA A 34 -8.04 7.96 0.68
N GLU A 35 -7.15 7.00 0.40
CA GLU A 35 -5.81 6.94 1.00
C GLU A 35 -4.97 8.17 0.66
N LYS A 36 -5.03 8.64 -0.59
CA LYS A 36 -4.37 9.88 -1.00
C LYS A 36 -4.93 11.09 -0.24
N ALA A 37 -6.25 11.26 -0.19
CA ALA A 37 -6.87 12.37 0.54
C ALA A 37 -6.51 12.36 2.03
N MET A 38 -6.37 11.18 2.63
CA MET A 38 -5.93 11.03 4.01
C MET A 38 -4.45 11.38 4.20
N ALA A 39 -3.58 11.04 3.24
CA ALA A 39 -2.18 11.46 3.22
C ALA A 39 -2.01 12.98 3.03
N ASP A 40 -2.87 13.58 2.21
CA ASP A 40 -2.94 15.02 1.98
C ASP A 40 -3.54 15.78 3.18
N GLY A 41 -4.08 15.06 4.18
CA GLY A 41 -4.62 15.63 5.41
C GLY A 41 -6.05 16.18 5.31
N CYS A 42 -6.71 15.99 4.18
CA CYS A 42 -8.08 16.47 3.93
C CYS A 42 -9.05 15.34 3.52
N PRO A 43 -9.19 14.26 4.32
CA PRO A 43 -10.16 13.22 4.04
C PRO A 43 -11.58 13.69 4.38
N THR A 44 -12.56 13.34 3.55
CA THR A 44 -13.98 13.50 3.92
C THR A 44 -14.40 12.40 4.92
N PRO A 45 -15.49 12.62 5.69
CA PRO A 45 -16.00 11.59 6.61
C PRO A 45 -16.28 10.25 5.91
N ASP A 46 -16.86 10.27 4.72
CA ASP A 46 -17.16 9.06 3.95
C ASP A 46 -15.89 8.32 3.52
N GLN A 47 -14.83 9.06 3.16
CA GLN A 47 -13.53 8.47 2.85
C GLN A 47 -12.90 7.83 4.09
N GLU A 48 -13.00 8.48 5.26
CA GLU A 48 -12.50 7.90 6.51
C GLU A 48 -13.27 6.63 6.89
N LEU A 49 -14.60 6.61 6.73
CA LEU A 49 -15.44 5.42 6.95
C LEU A 49 -15.09 4.30 5.97
N MET A 50 -14.88 4.62 4.70
CA MET A 50 -14.47 3.65 3.68
C MET A 50 -13.12 3.00 4.03
N LEU A 51 -12.14 3.81 4.43
CA LEU A 51 -10.82 3.32 4.84
C LEU A 51 -10.88 2.50 6.14
N MET A 52 -11.76 2.88 7.07
CA MET A 52 -12.03 2.12 8.29
C MET A 52 -12.62 0.74 7.97
N ALA A 53 -13.66 0.69 7.12
CA ALA A 53 -14.30 -0.56 6.70
C ALA A 53 -13.32 -1.48 5.95
N ALA A 54 -12.44 -0.90 5.14
CA ALA A 54 -11.38 -1.63 4.44
C ALA A 54 -10.21 -2.06 5.35
N GLY A 55 -10.16 -1.58 6.60
CA GLY A 55 -9.03 -1.81 7.49
C GLY A 55 -7.70 -1.21 6.99
N SER A 56 -7.78 -0.13 6.19
CA SER A 56 -6.64 0.47 5.49
C SER A 56 -5.50 0.84 6.45
N PRO A 57 -4.24 0.59 6.06
CA PRO A 57 -3.06 1.03 6.81
C PRO A 57 -3.00 2.56 6.99
N ALA A 58 -3.48 3.35 6.03
CA ALA A 58 -3.43 4.81 6.08
C ALA A 58 -4.29 5.36 7.24
N HIS A 59 -5.51 4.85 7.40
CA HIS A 59 -6.38 5.19 8.51
C HIS A 59 -5.77 4.78 9.86
N LYS A 60 -5.25 3.54 9.94
CA LYS A 60 -4.57 3.04 11.15
C LYS A 60 -3.35 3.89 11.50
N ALA A 61 -2.52 4.27 10.55
CA ALA A 61 -1.33 5.09 10.80
C ALA A 61 -1.68 6.46 11.39
N ARG A 62 -2.77 7.06 10.93
CA ARG A 62 -3.22 8.38 11.40
C ARG A 62 -3.94 8.32 12.74
N ARG A 63 -4.87 7.38 12.93
CA ARG A 63 -5.74 7.31 14.12
C ARG A 63 -5.20 6.40 15.22
N HIS A 64 -4.41 5.40 14.85
CA HIS A 64 -3.91 4.36 15.75
C HIS A 64 -2.41 4.10 15.54
N PRO A 65 -1.53 5.10 15.77
CA PRO A 65 -0.11 4.99 15.50
C PRO A 65 0.57 3.83 16.25
N SER A 66 0.03 3.42 17.40
CA SER A 66 0.51 2.26 18.18
C SER A 66 0.27 0.90 17.51
N LEU A 67 -0.69 0.81 16.59
CA LEU A 67 -1.02 -0.42 15.85
C LEU A 67 -0.19 -0.58 14.59
N VAL A 68 0.36 0.51 14.05
CA VAL A 68 1.23 0.46 12.87
C VAL A 68 2.65 0.09 13.31
N ARG A 69 2.85 -1.20 13.54
CA ARG A 69 4.21 -1.73 13.74
C ARG A 69 4.98 -1.64 12.43
N PRO A 70 6.23 -1.16 12.44
CA PRO A 70 7.07 -1.27 11.27
C PRO A 70 7.40 -2.75 11.03
N GLU A 71 6.83 -3.34 9.98
CA GLU A 71 7.00 -4.77 9.65
C GLU A 71 8.42 -5.14 9.18
N TRP A 72 9.34 -4.17 9.09
CA TRP A 72 10.71 -4.39 8.63
C TRP A 72 11.60 -5.19 9.61
N LYS A 73 11.11 -5.54 10.80
CA LYS A 73 11.89 -6.21 11.85
C LYS A 73 11.70 -7.73 11.97
N VAL A 74 11.00 -8.41 11.04
CA VAL A 74 10.69 -9.85 11.17
C VAL A 74 11.60 -10.77 10.33
N ARG A 75 12.49 -10.23 9.47
CA ARG A 75 13.33 -11.05 8.56
C ARG A 75 14.84 -10.90 8.75
N ARG A 76 15.31 -10.68 9.98
CA ARG A 76 16.76 -10.67 10.28
C ARG A 76 17.25 -11.77 11.23
N ASP A 77 16.36 -12.58 11.79
CA ASP A 77 16.74 -13.65 12.73
C ASP A 77 16.37 -15.04 12.20
N ILE A 78 16.76 -15.34 10.95
CA ILE A 78 16.93 -16.72 10.50
C ILE A 78 18.43 -16.85 10.25
N ARG A 79 19.14 -17.24 11.32
CA ARG A 79 20.55 -17.60 11.30
C ARG A 79 20.66 -19.11 11.14
#